data_AF-A0A938U0B7-F1
#
_entry.id   AF-A0A938U0B7-F1
#
_cell.length_a   1.000
_cell.length_b   1.000
_cell.length_c   1.000
_cell.angle_alpha   90.00
_cell.angle_beta   90.00
_cell.angle_gamma   90.00
#
_symmetry.space_group_name_H-M   'P 1'
#
loop_
_entity.id
_entity.type
_entity.pdbx_description
1 polymer ?
#
loop_
_entity_poly.entity_id
_entity_poly.type
_entity_poly.pdbx_seq_one_letter_code
_entity_poly.pdbx_strand_id
1 'polypeptide(L)'
;MKPMEPRCEQIREQLSAWLDDELEAQARRTVAAHLEVCAGCRRERALLTALDDALGRLEATAPPQVAEGVLARRARPRRRWWQSLALAASLMMGLTLGGALARDMYLLYPAANGNGGEILALEDFHDFPQGSLGAVVVSYGEEGNGS
;
A
#
# COMPACT_ATOMS: atom_id res chain seq x y z
N MET A 1 -50.49 -11.70 -17.66
CA MET A 1 -49.23 -11.00 -17.30
C MET A 1 -49.48 -10.13 -16.06
N LYS A 2 -48.77 -10.36 -14.95
CA LYS A 2 -48.77 -9.42 -13.79
C LYS A 2 -47.74 -8.30 -14.09
N PRO A 3 -47.96 -7.07 -13.59
CA PRO A 3 -47.29 -5.87 -14.09
C PRO A 3 -45.77 -5.93 -13.87
N MET A 4 -45.03 -5.40 -14.84
CA MET A 4 -43.62 -5.07 -14.70
C MET A 4 -43.50 -3.88 -13.74
N GLU A 5 -43.34 -4.15 -12.45
CA GLU A 5 -42.82 -3.13 -11.54
C GLU A 5 -41.33 -2.93 -11.84
N PRO A 6 -40.82 -1.68 -11.82
CA PRO A 6 -39.41 -1.38 -12.15
C PRO A 6 -38.42 -2.16 -11.26
N ARG A 7 -38.84 -2.54 -10.05
CA ARG A 7 -38.04 -3.39 -9.16
C ARG A 7 -37.88 -4.82 -9.70
N CYS A 8 -38.87 -5.39 -10.38
CA CYS A 8 -38.74 -6.74 -10.96
C CYS A 8 -37.73 -6.76 -12.12
N GLU A 9 -37.68 -5.71 -12.93
CA GLU A 9 -36.73 -5.58 -14.05
C GLU A 9 -35.29 -5.55 -13.53
N GLN A 10 -35.00 -4.67 -12.58
CA GLN A 10 -33.68 -4.58 -11.92
C GLN A 10 -33.24 -5.90 -11.29
N ILE A 11 -34.17 -6.65 -10.70
CA ILE A 11 -33.85 -7.94 -10.08
C ILE A 11 -33.54 -8.99 -11.15
N ARG A 12 -34.30 -9.01 -12.25
CA ARG A 12 -34.07 -9.95 -13.37
C ARG A 12 -32.70 -9.77 -13.99
N GLU A 13 -32.26 -8.53 -14.19
CA GLU A 13 -30.91 -8.21 -14.68
C GLU A 13 -29.80 -8.73 -13.76
N GLN A 14 -30.07 -8.83 -12.46
CA GLN A 14 -29.11 -9.31 -11.46
C GLN A 14 -29.17 -10.83 -11.23
N LEU A 15 -30.10 -11.56 -11.86
CA LEU A 15 -30.27 -13.01 -11.60
C LEU A 15 -29.11 -13.86 -12.13
N SER A 16 -28.45 -13.47 -13.23
CA SER A 16 -27.26 -14.19 -13.71
C SER A 16 -26.10 -14.05 -12.73
N ALA A 17 -25.72 -12.82 -12.40
CA ALA A 17 -24.69 -12.52 -11.41
C ALA A 17 -25.01 -13.13 -10.03
N TRP A 18 -26.29 -13.26 -9.68
CA TRP A 18 -26.71 -13.98 -8.47
C TRP A 18 -26.31 -15.46 -8.51
N LEU A 19 -26.58 -16.13 -9.64
CA LEU A 19 -26.30 -17.55 -9.85
C LEU A 19 -24.80 -17.83 -9.83
N ASP A 20 -24.01 -16.92 -10.42
CA ASP A 20 -22.55 -17.02 -10.51
C ASP A 20 -21.83 -16.60 -9.21
N ASP A 21 -22.58 -16.20 -8.17
CA ASP A 21 -22.07 -15.65 -6.90
C ASP A 21 -21.21 -14.38 -7.05
N GLU A 22 -21.49 -13.58 -8.09
CA GLU A 22 -20.75 -12.36 -8.43
C GLU A 22 -21.34 -11.08 -7.81
N LEU A 23 -22.49 -11.19 -7.12
CA LEU A 23 -23.10 -10.04 -6.47
C LEU A 23 -22.41 -9.68 -5.15
N GLU A 24 -22.18 -8.39 -4.95
CA GLU A 24 -21.80 -7.84 -3.65
C GLU A 24 -22.86 -8.16 -2.57
N ALA A 25 -22.43 -8.25 -1.31
CA ALA A 25 -23.27 -8.69 -0.19
C ALA A 25 -24.59 -7.90 -0.06
N GLN A 26 -24.59 -6.59 -0.36
CA GLN A 26 -25.79 -5.76 -0.28
C GLN A 26 -26.78 -6.05 -1.42
N ALA A 27 -26.28 -6.21 -2.65
CA ALA A 27 -27.09 -6.61 -3.79
C ALA A 27 -27.67 -8.02 -3.58
N ARG A 28 -26.85 -8.94 -3.04
CA ARG A 28 -27.28 -10.29 -2.67
C ARG A 28 -28.34 -10.31 -1.56
N ARG A 29 -28.35 -9.38 -0.61
CA ARG A 29 -29.47 -9.29 0.34
C ARG A 29 -30.75 -8.79 -0.34
N THR A 30 -30.62 -7.81 -1.22
CA THR A 30 -31.75 -7.19 -1.94
C THR A 30 -32.45 -8.20 -2.84
N VAL A 31 -31.68 -8.95 -3.63
CA VAL A 31 -32.23 -9.97 -4.54
C VAL A 31 -32.87 -11.13 -3.76
N ALA A 32 -32.25 -11.63 -2.69
CA ALA A 32 -32.88 -12.64 -1.82
C ALA A 32 -34.24 -12.17 -1.29
N ALA A 33 -34.29 -10.97 -0.69
CA ALA A 33 -35.53 -10.44 -0.13
C ALA A 33 -36.64 -10.32 -1.19
N HIS A 34 -36.30 -9.95 -2.42
CA HIS A 34 -37.28 -9.89 -3.51
C HIS A 34 -37.75 -11.29 -3.95
N LEU A 35 -36.86 -12.27 -3.98
CA LEU A 35 -37.20 -13.66 -4.35
C LEU A 35 -38.16 -14.30 -3.34
N GLU A 36 -38.13 -13.92 -2.06
CA GLU A 36 -39.10 -14.39 -1.06
C GLU A 36 -40.55 -13.99 -1.42
N VAL A 37 -40.74 -12.77 -1.94
CA VAL A 37 -42.08 -12.20 -2.17
C VAL A 37 -42.57 -12.33 -3.61
N CYS A 38 -41.67 -12.40 -4.60
CA CYS A 38 -42.03 -12.37 -6.02
C CYS A 38 -41.96 -13.74 -6.70
N ALA A 39 -43.12 -14.35 -6.91
CA ALA A 39 -43.24 -15.61 -7.66
C ALA A 39 -42.78 -15.50 -9.12
N GLY A 40 -42.84 -14.30 -9.73
CA GLY A 40 -42.36 -14.06 -11.09
C GLY A 40 -40.84 -14.21 -11.21
N CYS A 41 -40.10 -13.51 -10.35
CA CYS A 41 -38.64 -13.57 -10.33
C CYS A 41 -38.13 -14.94 -9.85
N ARG A 42 -38.87 -15.65 -8.98
CA ARG A 42 -38.54 -17.05 -8.64
C ARG A 42 -38.62 -17.99 -9.84
N ARG A 43 -39.64 -17.85 -10.71
CA ARG A 43 -39.76 -18.66 -11.93
C ARG A 43 -38.63 -18.36 -12.90
N GLU A 44 -38.29 -17.09 -13.08
CA GLU A 44 -37.18 -16.67 -13.94
C GLU A 44 -35.86 -17.30 -13.47
N ARG A 45 -35.56 -17.18 -12.17
CA ARG A 45 -34.36 -17.79 -11.58
C ARG A 45 -34.33 -19.31 -11.82
N ALA A 46 -35.45 -20.00 -11.61
CA ALA A 46 -35.54 -21.44 -11.83
C ALA A 46 -35.29 -21.83 -13.29
N LEU A 47 -35.76 -21.02 -14.25
CA LEU A 47 -35.50 -21.23 -15.68
C LEU A 47 -34.02 -21.05 -16.01
N LEU A 48 -33.38 -20.01 -15.47
CA LEU A 48 -31.94 -19.80 -15.63
C LEU A 48 -31.10 -20.93 -15.02
N THR A 49 -31.46 -21.39 -13.81
CA THR A 49 -30.80 -22.54 -13.18
C THR A 49 -30.95 -23.82 -14.02
N ALA A 50 -32.15 -24.08 -14.55
CA ALA A 50 -32.37 -25.26 -15.40
C ALA A 50 -31.57 -25.19 -16.71
N LEU A 51 -31.40 -24.00 -17.29
CA LEU A 51 -30.56 -23.79 -18.45
C LEU A 51 -29.08 -24.03 -18.12
N ASP A 52 -28.58 -23.47 -17.02
CA ASP A 52 -27.20 -23.65 -16.57
C ASP A 52 -26.88 -25.14 -16.31
N ASP A 53 -27.78 -25.84 -15.61
CA ASP A 53 -27.67 -27.28 -15.37
C ASP A 53 -27.65 -28.08 -16.68
N ALA A 54 -28.46 -27.68 -17.67
CA ALA A 54 -28.51 -28.35 -18.97
C ALA A 54 -27.21 -28.14 -19.77
N LEU A 55 -26.65 -26.93 -19.72
CA LEU A 55 -25.38 -26.61 -20.36
C LEU A 55 -24.20 -27.30 -19.67
N GLY A 56 -24.19 -27.35 -18.32
CA GLY A 56 -23.13 -27.99 -17.54
C GLY A 56 -23.04 -29.51 -17.73
N ARG A 57 -24.10 -30.16 -18.24
CA ARG A 57 -24.10 -31.59 -18.58
C ARG A 57 -23.54 -31.89 -19.97
N LEU A 58 -23.35 -30.87 -20.81
CA LEU A 58 -22.75 -31.07 -22.11
C LEU A 58 -21.24 -31.32 -21.91
N GLU A 59 -20.77 -32.50 -22.31
CA GLU A 59 -19.34 -32.77 -22.36
C GLU A 59 -18.70 -31.94 -23.48
N ALA A 60 -18.00 -30.87 -23.10
CA ALA A 60 -17.16 -30.10 -23.99
C ALA A 60 -15.69 -30.31 -23.61
N THR A 61 -14.89 -30.83 -24.52
CA THR A 61 -13.45 -30.91 -24.32
C THR A 61 -12.85 -29.52 -24.49
N ALA A 62 -12.26 -28.98 -23.42
CA ALA A 62 -11.53 -27.72 -23.49
C ALA A 62 -10.31 -27.86 -24.42
N PRO A 63 -10.00 -26.86 -25.27
CA PRO A 63 -8.80 -26.86 -26.09
C PRO A 63 -7.53 -26.94 -25.21
N PRO A 64 -6.50 -27.70 -25.61
CA PRO A 64 -5.30 -27.92 -24.78
C PRO A 64 -4.58 -26.61 -24.40
N GLN A 65 -4.63 -25.60 -25.28
CA GLN A 65 -4.02 -24.28 -25.06
C GLN A 65 -4.62 -23.56 -23.84
N VAL A 66 -5.90 -23.82 -23.52
CA VAL A 66 -6.58 -23.23 -22.36
C VAL A 66 -6.05 -23.87 -21.07
N ALA A 67 -5.94 -25.20 -21.03
CA ALA A 67 -5.43 -25.92 -19.87
C ALA A 67 -3.98 -25.53 -19.56
N GLU A 68 -3.11 -25.52 -20.57
CA GLU A 68 -1.71 -25.12 -20.43
C GLU A 68 -1.57 -23.66 -19.97
N GLY A 69 -2.35 -22.74 -20.56
CA GLY A 69 -2.34 -21.33 -20.19
C GLY A 69 -2.77 -21.06 -18.74
N VAL A 70 -3.76 -21.79 -18.23
CA VAL A 70 -4.21 -21.68 -16.83
C VAL A 70 -3.15 -22.20 -15.86
N LEU A 71 -2.57 -23.37 -16.16
CA LEU A 71 -1.51 -23.97 -15.34
C LEU A 71 -0.26 -23.07 -15.29
N ALA A 72 0.16 -22.51 -16.43
CA ALA A 72 1.31 -21.62 -16.50
C ALA A 72 1.11 -20.31 -15.70
N ARG A 73 -0.12 -19.78 -15.65
CA ARG A 73 -0.44 -18.58 -14.85
C ARG A 73 -0.40 -18.86 -13.34
N ARG A 74 -0.91 -20.01 -12.90
CA ARG A 74 -0.82 -20.43 -11.48
C ARG A 74 0.62 -20.75 -11.05
N ALA A 75 1.42 -21.32 -11.95
CA ALA A 75 2.77 -21.78 -11.64
C ALA A 75 3.79 -20.64 -11.48
N ARG A 76 3.42 -19.36 -11.64
CA ARG A 76 4.38 -18.25 -11.46
C ARG A 76 4.89 -18.25 -10.02
N PRO A 77 6.17 -18.62 -9.78
CA PRO A 77 6.69 -18.61 -8.42
C PRO A 77 6.67 -17.18 -7.90
N ARG A 78 6.35 -16.98 -6.61
CA ARG A 78 6.49 -15.69 -5.92
C ARG A 78 7.98 -15.32 -5.90
N ARG A 79 8.43 -14.69 -6.99
CA ARG A 79 9.81 -14.27 -7.30
C ARG A 79 10.41 -13.26 -6.29
N ARG A 80 9.67 -12.94 -5.22
CA ARG A 80 9.91 -11.82 -4.31
C ARG A 80 10.58 -12.20 -2.99
N TRP A 81 10.63 -13.49 -2.63
CA TRP A 81 11.24 -13.91 -1.35
C TRP A 81 12.79 -13.86 -1.34
N TRP A 82 13.44 -14.14 -2.47
CA TRP A 82 14.90 -14.03 -2.60
C TRP A 82 15.39 -12.59 -2.80
N GLN A 83 14.53 -11.69 -3.30
CA GLN A 83 14.86 -10.27 -3.40
C GLN A 83 14.95 -9.61 -2.01
N SER A 84 14.16 -10.08 -1.04
CA SER A 84 14.25 -9.65 0.36
C SER A 84 15.54 -10.10 1.05
N LEU A 85 16.04 -11.31 0.73
CA LEU A 85 17.31 -11.81 1.24
C LEU A 85 18.51 -11.04 0.68
N ALA A 86 18.49 -10.69 -0.61
CA ALA A 86 19.57 -9.92 -1.24
C ALA A 86 19.71 -8.51 -0.65
N LEU A 87 18.60 -7.82 -0.36
CA LEU A 87 18.60 -6.50 0.28
C LEU A 87 19.12 -6.54 1.73
N ALA A 88 18.77 -7.58 2.48
CA ALA A 88 19.26 -7.76 3.85
C ALA A 88 20.77 -8.01 3.88
N ALA A 89 21.29 -8.82 2.94
CA ALA A 89 22.72 -9.09 2.81
C ALA A 89 23.51 -7.82 2.42
N SER A 90 23.00 -6.99 1.50
CA SER A 90 23.67 -5.73 1.12
C SER A 90 23.73 -4.71 2.27
N LEU A 91 22.66 -4.60 3.06
CA LEU A 91 22.63 -3.71 4.23
C LEU A 91 23.60 -4.16 5.32
N MET A 92 23.64 -5.46 5.61
CA MET A 92 24.60 -6.04 6.55
C MET A 92 26.03 -5.78 6.10
N MET A 93 26.35 -6.05 4.83
CA MET A 93 27.70 -5.87 4.30
C MET A 93 28.13 -4.40 4.30
N GLY A 94 27.21 -3.48 3.99
CA GLY A 94 27.43 -2.03 4.06
C GLY A 94 27.67 -1.53 5.48
N LEU A 95 26.89 -1.98 6.47
CA LEU A 95 27.11 -1.63 7.88
C LEU A 95 28.41 -2.22 8.41
N THR A 96 28.76 -3.46 8.06
CA THR A 96 29.99 -4.10 8.56
C THR A 96 31.24 -3.49 7.96
N LEU A 97 31.29 -3.27 6.64
CA LEU A 97 32.45 -2.64 6.00
C LEU A 97 32.54 -1.15 6.36
N GLY A 98 31.41 -0.43 6.28
CA GLY A 98 31.37 0.99 6.63
C GLY A 98 31.72 1.22 8.11
N GLY A 99 31.21 0.39 9.01
CA GLY A 99 31.53 0.45 10.43
C GLY A 99 32.98 0.10 10.74
N ALA A 100 33.58 -0.90 10.08
CA ALA A 100 34.98 -1.26 10.26
C ALA A 100 35.92 -0.14 9.79
N LEU A 101 35.66 0.43 8.59
CA LEU A 101 36.44 1.55 8.06
C LEU A 101 36.30 2.80 8.92
N ALA A 102 35.09 3.13 9.39
CA ALA A 102 34.89 4.27 10.28
C ALA A 102 35.60 4.08 11.64
N ARG A 103 35.57 2.86 12.19
CA ARG A 103 36.24 2.55 13.46
C ARG A 103 37.76 2.61 13.32
N ASP A 104 38.31 2.06 12.24
CA ASP A 104 39.73 2.16 11.94
C ASP A 104 40.12 3.62 11.67
N MET A 105 39.33 4.40 10.94
CA MET A 105 39.61 5.83 10.74
C MET A 105 39.55 6.63 12.05
N TYR A 106 38.62 6.31 12.96
CA TYR A 106 38.52 6.95 14.28
C TYR A 106 39.66 6.54 15.23
N LEU A 107 40.16 5.31 15.13
CA LEU A 107 41.25 4.81 15.99
C LEU A 107 42.63 5.12 15.43
N LEU A 108 42.77 5.23 14.10
CA LEU A 108 44.00 5.61 13.40
C LEU A 108 44.11 7.13 13.17
N TYR A 109 43.13 7.93 13.60
CA TYR A 109 43.30 9.36 13.86
C TYR A 109 43.71 9.52 15.33
N PRO A 110 45.01 9.34 15.67
CA PRO A 110 45.47 9.85 16.95
C PRO A 110 45.17 11.35 16.94
N ALA A 111 44.54 11.83 18.01
CA ALA A 111 44.59 13.23 18.40
C ALA A 111 46.07 13.58 18.62
N ALA A 112 46.79 13.77 17.53
CA ALA A 112 48.21 14.06 17.51
C ALA A 112 48.37 15.58 17.68
N ASN A 113 48.39 15.99 18.95
CA ASN A 113 49.01 17.20 19.50
C ASN A 113 48.52 18.57 18.98
N GLY A 114 48.03 19.48 19.82
CA GLY A 114 48.03 19.51 21.27
C GLY A 114 47.31 20.76 21.78
N ASN A 115 46.94 20.72 23.05
CA ASN A 115 46.22 21.73 23.83
C ASN A 115 44.70 21.71 23.65
N GLY A 116 44.06 20.91 24.51
CA GLY A 116 42.81 21.21 25.21
C GLY A 116 41.66 21.88 24.45
N GLY A 117 40.65 21.06 24.13
CA GLY A 117 39.26 21.46 24.30
C GLY A 117 38.72 22.53 23.34
N GLU A 118 38.29 22.09 22.17
CA GLU A 118 37.31 22.79 21.34
C GLU A 118 36.44 21.71 20.69
N ILE A 119 35.44 21.14 21.38
CA ILE A 119 34.06 21.66 21.34
C ILE A 119 34.00 22.86 20.39
N LEU A 120 33.34 22.71 19.25
CA LEU A 120 32.97 23.82 18.38
C LEU A 120 32.10 24.78 19.18
N ALA A 121 32.76 25.65 19.94
CA ALA A 121 32.18 26.69 20.73
C ALA A 121 31.68 27.71 19.70
N LEU A 122 30.40 28.03 19.78
CA LEU A 122 29.78 29.12 19.03
C LEU A 122 30.37 30.51 19.39
N GLU A 123 31.48 30.56 20.14
CA GLU A 123 32.08 31.77 20.71
C GLU A 123 33.09 32.46 19.77
N ASP A 124 33.43 31.86 18.62
CA ASP A 124 34.38 32.46 17.66
C ASP A 124 33.71 33.40 16.63
N PHE A 125 32.53 33.94 16.96
CA PHE A 125 31.91 35.07 16.25
C PHE A 125 32.24 36.39 16.97
N HIS A 126 33.53 36.75 17.02
CA HIS A 126 33.97 37.96 17.73
C HIS A 126 34.39 39.15 16.87
N ASP A 127 33.98 39.23 15.60
CA ASP A 127 34.08 40.47 14.83
C ASP A 127 32.80 40.72 14.02
N PHE A 128 31.84 41.41 14.62
CA PHE A 128 30.74 42.00 13.86
C PHE A 128 31.24 43.33 13.27
N PRO A 129 31.25 43.51 11.94
CA PRO A 129 31.69 44.76 11.33
C PRO A 129 30.80 45.92 11.81
N GLN A 130 31.41 47.09 12.03
CA GLN A 130 30.68 48.29 12.43
C GLN A 130 29.60 48.59 11.37
N GLY A 131 28.32 48.51 11.79
CA GLY A 131 27.16 48.61 10.89
C GLY A 131 26.27 47.35 10.83
N SER A 132 26.63 46.25 11.50
CA SER A 132 25.75 45.08 11.63
C SER A 132 24.56 45.36 12.57
N LEU A 133 23.39 44.82 12.23
CA LEU A 133 22.14 44.96 12.99
C LEU A 133 22.24 44.48 14.45
N GLY A 134 23.21 43.62 14.78
CA GLY A 134 23.47 43.16 16.15
C GLY A 134 23.91 44.28 17.11
N ALA A 135 24.60 45.31 16.62
CA ALA A 135 25.04 46.44 17.46
C ALA A 135 23.86 47.36 17.88
N VAL A 136 22.84 47.48 17.04
CA VAL A 136 21.64 48.29 17.32
C VAL A 136 20.75 47.64 18.38
N VAL A 137 20.76 46.30 18.49
CA VAL A 137 19.94 45.60 19.50
C VAL A 137 20.52 45.75 20.92
N VAL A 138 21.84 45.84 21.06
CA VAL A 138 22.49 46.03 22.37
C VAL A 138 22.25 47.44 22.92
N SER A 139 22.18 48.47 22.06
CA SER A 139 21.93 49.85 22.51
C SER A 139 20.50 50.14 23.01
N TYR A 140 19.54 49.23 22.82
CA TYR A 140 18.19 49.36 23.43
C TYR A 140 18.07 48.66 24.79
N GLY A 141 19.10 47.91 25.23
CA GLY A 141 19.07 47.12 26.47
C GLY A 141 19.63 47.83 27.71
N GLU A 142 20.40 48.91 27.57
CA GLU A 142 21.08 49.58 28.69
C GLU A 142 20.37 50.85 29.21
N GLU A 143 19.30 51.31 28.58
CA GLU A 143 18.54 52.49 29.06
C GLU A 143 17.36 52.16 29.98
N GLY A 144 17.18 50.88 30.37
CA GLY A 144 16.01 50.41 31.12
C GLY A 144 16.23 49.88 32.54
N ASN A 145 17.46 49.86 33.06
CA ASN A 145 17.71 49.34 34.42
C ASN A 145 18.73 50.19 35.18
N GLY A 146 18.30 51.39 35.56
CA GLY A 146 19.06 52.33 36.38
C GLY A 146 18.14 53.34 37.08
N SER A 147 17.46 52.86 38.13
CA SER A 147 16.80 53.61 39.23
C SER A 147 15.66 54.58 38.91
#